data_AF-A0A2D5YKM1-F1
#
_entry.id   AF-A0A2D5YKM1-F1
#
_cell.length_a   1.000
_cell.length_b   1.000
_cell.length_c   1.000
_cell.angle_alpha   90.00
_cell.angle_beta   90.00
_cell.angle_gamma   90.00
#
_symmetry.space_group_name_H-M   'P 1'
#
loop_
_entity.id
_entity.type
_entity.pdbx_description
1 polymer ?
#
loop_
_entity_poly.entity_id
_entity_poly.type
_entity_poly.pdbx_seq_one_letter_code
_entity_poly.pdbx_strand_id
1 'polypeptide(L)'
;MKSLIKIISFLIISVSASAFNWFPVQSYCQLNQGHGASCQVCNWQGYRPIFCRMNVVGRSSYGAFFNGFQQGWVYPGQCISGFVRANNPYYDPLVFANANAQCRF
;
A
#
# COMPACT_ATOMS: atom_id res chain seq x y z
N MET A 1 27.16 -38.69 -11.39
CA MET A 1 26.05 -37.99 -12.10
C MET A 1 24.75 -37.88 -11.28
N LYS A 2 24.22 -38.96 -10.68
CA LYS A 2 22.96 -38.92 -9.89
C LYS A 2 22.98 -37.95 -8.69
N SER A 3 24.14 -37.77 -8.04
CA SER A 3 24.30 -36.82 -6.92
C SER A 3 24.24 -35.35 -7.38
N LEU A 4 24.83 -35.04 -8.54
CA LEU A 4 24.86 -33.69 -9.12
C LEU A 4 23.46 -33.21 -9.52
N ILE A 5 22.64 -34.11 -10.07
CA ILE A 5 21.25 -33.82 -10.44
C ILE A 5 20.42 -33.45 -9.19
N LYS A 6 20.60 -34.16 -8.07
CA LYS A 6 19.89 -33.86 -6.81
C LYS A 6 20.26 -32.49 -6.25
N ILE A 7 21.53 -32.12 -6.32
CA ILE A 7 22.02 -30.81 -5.84
C ILE A 7 21.43 -29.68 -6.70
N ILE A 8 21.42 -29.86 -8.03
CA ILE A 8 20.83 -28.87 -8.96
C ILE A 8 19.33 -28.73 -8.72
N SER A 9 18.61 -29.84 -8.54
CA SER A 9 17.17 -29.82 -8.23
C SER A 9 16.87 -29.10 -6.90
N PHE A 10 17.69 -29.30 -5.87
CA PHE A 10 17.51 -28.62 -4.58
C PHE A 10 17.81 -27.12 -4.66
N LEU A 11 18.80 -26.72 -5.47
CA LEU A 11 19.13 -25.32 -5.70
C LEU A 11 18.02 -24.56 -6.45
N ILE A 12 17.38 -25.20 -7.44
CA ILE A 12 16.29 -24.57 -8.20
C ILE A 12 15.07 -24.34 -7.30
N ILE A 13 14.77 -25.26 -6.39
CA ILE A 13 13.64 -25.15 -5.46
C ILE A 13 13.87 -24.07 -4.39
N SER A 14 15.10 -23.92 -3.90
CA SER A 14 15.42 -22.93 -2.86
C SER A 14 15.40 -21.48 -3.37
N VAL A 15 15.71 -21.25 -4.65
CA VAL A 15 15.67 -19.90 -5.26
C VAL A 15 14.23 -19.41 -5.43
N SER A 16 13.26 -20.30 -5.64
CA SER A 16 11.83 -19.96 -5.76
C SER A 16 11.12 -19.58 -4.46
N ALA A 17 11.75 -19.73 -3.29
CA ALA A 17 11.13 -19.45 -1.99
C ALA A 17 11.08 -17.95 -1.60
N SER A 18 11.62 -17.05 -2.43
CA SER A 18 11.73 -15.61 -2.16
C SER A 18 10.46 -14.79 -2.46
N ALA A 19 9.33 -15.42 -2.81
CA ALA A 19 8.19 -14.78 -3.47
C ALA A 19 7.09 -14.14 -2.59
N PHE A 20 7.25 -14.05 -1.26
CA PHE A 20 6.18 -13.57 -0.35
C PHE A 20 6.56 -12.40 0.57
N ASN A 21 7.63 -11.68 0.27
CA ASN A 21 8.01 -10.51 1.07
C ASN A 21 7.12 -9.31 0.76
N TRP A 22 6.84 -8.53 1.80
CA TRP A 22 6.19 -7.23 1.63
C TRP A 22 7.16 -6.26 0.98
N PHE A 23 6.70 -5.57 -0.07
CA PHE A 23 7.46 -4.52 -0.74
C PHE A 23 6.69 -3.20 -0.67
N PRO A 24 7.39 -2.06 -0.51
CA PRO A 24 6.74 -0.76 -0.50
C PRO A 24 6.19 -0.44 -1.90
N VAL A 25 5.01 0.17 -1.94
CA VAL A 25 4.42 0.69 -3.19
C VAL A 25 4.13 2.17 -3.00
N GLN A 26 4.41 2.96 -4.04
CA GLN A 26 4.10 4.37 -4.03
C GLN A 26 2.59 4.57 -3.94
N SER A 27 2.18 5.39 -2.98
CA SER A 27 0.81 5.86 -2.85
C SER A 27 0.69 7.28 -3.42
N TYR A 28 -0.51 7.64 -3.83
CA TYR A 28 -0.84 8.99 -4.25
C TYR A 28 -1.99 9.53 -3.41
N CYS A 29 -1.79 10.66 -2.75
CA CYS A 29 -2.77 11.28 -1.86
C CYS A 29 -3.32 12.59 -2.42
N GLN A 30 -4.64 12.76 -2.35
CA GLN A 30 -5.35 13.98 -2.71
C GLN A 30 -6.10 14.52 -1.51
N LEU A 31 -5.96 15.83 -1.28
CA LEU A 31 -6.73 16.57 -0.28
C LEU A 31 -8.04 17.04 -0.89
N ASN A 32 -9.14 16.74 -0.21
CA ASN A 32 -10.49 17.12 -0.62
C ASN A 32 -10.90 18.40 0.10
N GLN A 33 -10.35 19.53 -0.35
CA GLN A 33 -10.67 20.88 0.15
C GLN A 33 -10.62 21.00 1.69
N GLY A 34 -9.70 20.27 2.35
CA GLY A 34 -9.58 20.27 3.80
C GLY A 34 -10.59 19.40 4.58
N HIS A 35 -11.61 18.84 3.92
CA HIS A 35 -12.57 17.94 4.57
C HIS A 35 -11.99 16.54 4.86
N GLY A 36 -11.03 16.13 4.06
CA GLY A 36 -10.33 14.86 4.23
C GLY A 36 -9.30 14.64 3.14
N ALA A 37 -8.73 13.44 3.13
CA ALA A 37 -7.85 12.99 2.08
C ALA A 37 -8.24 11.60 1.59
N SER A 38 -8.00 11.33 0.32
CA SER A 38 -8.01 10.00 -0.27
C SER A 38 -6.62 9.67 -0.75
N CYS A 39 -6.11 8.52 -0.35
CA CYS A 39 -4.82 8.00 -0.82
C CYS A 39 -5.03 6.69 -1.55
N GLN A 40 -4.38 6.53 -2.69
CA GLN A 40 -4.58 5.41 -3.60
C GLN A 40 -3.29 4.67 -3.88
N VAL A 41 -3.41 3.35 -4.02
CA VAL A 41 -2.35 2.45 -4.46
C VAL A 41 -2.93 1.58 -5.57
N CYS A 42 -2.24 1.52 -6.70
CA CYS A 42 -2.74 0.86 -7.90
C CYS A 42 -1.81 -0.24 -8.38
N ASN A 43 -2.40 -1.32 -8.87
CA ASN A 43 -1.68 -2.44 -9.48
C ASN A 43 -1.68 -2.30 -11.01
N TRP A 44 -1.02 -1.26 -11.52
CA TRP A 44 -0.95 -0.99 -12.97
C TRP A 44 0.02 -1.90 -13.71
N GLN A 45 1.09 -2.32 -13.05
CA GLN A 45 2.21 -3.04 -13.66
C GLN A 45 2.19 -4.55 -13.36
N GLY A 46 1.37 -5.01 -12.42
CA GLY A 46 1.29 -6.42 -12.06
C GLY A 46 0.32 -7.19 -12.95
N TYR A 47 0.74 -8.38 -13.38
CA TYR A 47 -0.09 -9.32 -14.13
C TYR A 47 -0.89 -10.26 -13.22
N ARG A 48 -0.77 -10.10 -11.90
CA ARG A 48 -1.41 -10.92 -10.87
C ARG A 48 -1.99 -10.04 -9.76
N PRO A 49 -3.03 -10.51 -9.05
CA PRO A 49 -3.53 -9.82 -7.87
C PRO A 49 -2.42 -9.67 -6.83
N ILE A 50 -2.39 -8.52 -6.15
CA ILE A 50 -1.49 -8.26 -5.02
C ILE A 50 -2.33 -7.94 -3.80
N PHE A 51 -1.91 -8.37 -2.62
CA PHE A 51 -2.53 -7.97 -1.36
C PHE A 51 -1.77 -6.78 -0.78
N CYS A 52 -2.45 -5.66 -0.60
CA CYS A 52 -1.86 -4.42 -0.09
C CYS A 52 -2.42 -4.06 1.29
N ARG A 53 -1.57 -3.40 2.09
CA ARG A 53 -1.89 -2.72 3.34
C ARG A 53 -1.42 -1.28 3.23
N MET A 54 -2.27 -0.36 3.65
CA MET A 54 -2.01 1.06 3.55
C MET A 54 -2.40 1.76 4.84
N ASN A 55 -1.46 2.51 5.39
CA ASN A 55 -1.66 3.41 6.52
C ASN A 55 -1.65 4.84 5.99
N VAL A 56 -2.78 5.52 6.11
CA VAL A 56 -2.96 6.92 5.73
C VAL A 56 -2.84 7.78 6.99
N VAL A 57 -2.02 8.82 6.93
CA VAL A 57 -1.87 9.82 7.98
C VAL A 57 -2.27 11.18 7.43
N GLY A 58 -3.19 11.83 8.09
CA GLY A 58 -3.59 13.21 7.83
C GLY A 58 -3.15 14.13 8.97
N ARG A 59 -2.88 15.40 8.65
CA ARG A 59 -2.62 16.45 9.63
C ARG A 59 -3.45 17.68 9.31
N SER A 60 -4.10 18.23 10.34
CA SER A 60 -4.86 19.48 10.23
C SER A 60 -4.01 20.71 10.45
N SER A 61 -4.58 21.88 10.13
CA SER A 61 -3.92 23.18 10.27
C SER A 61 -3.45 23.48 11.70
N TYR A 62 -4.21 23.07 12.72
CA TYR A 62 -3.87 23.25 14.13
C TYR A 62 -3.02 22.10 14.70
N GLY A 63 -2.69 21.10 13.86
CA GLY A 63 -1.74 20.05 14.20
C GLY A 63 -2.34 18.76 14.74
N ALA A 64 -3.66 18.56 14.65
CA ALA A 64 -4.27 17.27 14.98
C ALA A 64 -3.88 16.22 13.93
N PHE A 65 -3.65 14.99 14.38
CA PHE A 65 -3.32 13.85 13.52
C PHE A 65 -4.51 12.92 13.36
N PHE A 66 -4.72 12.46 12.14
CA PHE A 66 -5.77 11.52 11.77
C PHE A 66 -5.12 10.30 11.13
N ASN A 67 -5.60 9.10 11.47
CA ASN A 67 -5.07 7.86 10.92
C ASN A 67 -6.20 7.09 10.23
N GLY A 68 -5.88 6.50 9.10
CA GLY A 68 -6.74 5.60 8.35
C GLY A 68 -5.96 4.35 8.00
N PHE A 69 -6.62 3.19 8.06
CA PHE A 69 -6.04 1.93 7.61
C PHE A 69 -6.93 1.31 6.55
N GLN A 70 -6.31 0.80 5.50
CA GLN A 70 -6.99 0.07 4.45
C GLN A 70 -6.14 -1.13 4.02
N GLN A 71 -6.79 -2.27 3.79
CA GLN A 71 -6.13 -3.44 3.21
C GLN A 71 -7.06 -4.21 2.28
N GLY A 72 -6.48 -4.95 1.35
CA GLY A 72 -7.25 -5.76 0.43
C GLY A 72 -6.46 -6.25 -0.77
N TRP A 73 -7.10 -7.11 -1.55
CA TRP A 73 -6.59 -7.54 -2.86
C TRP A 73 -6.82 -6.45 -3.89
N VAL A 74 -5.78 -6.18 -4.67
CA VAL A 74 -5.77 -5.23 -5.78
C VAL A 74 -5.48 -6.03 -7.05
N TYR A 75 -6.53 -6.26 -7.85
CA TYR A 75 -6.38 -6.96 -9.12
C TYR A 75 -5.62 -6.10 -10.14
N PRO A 76 -5.06 -6.71 -11.19
CA PRO A 76 -4.43 -5.97 -12.29
C PRO A 76 -5.35 -4.87 -12.84
N GLY A 77 -4.83 -3.65 -12.95
CA GLY A 77 -5.59 -2.50 -13.43
C GLY A 77 -6.54 -1.87 -12.40
N GLN A 78 -6.52 -2.30 -11.15
CA GLN A 78 -7.34 -1.73 -10.07
C GLN A 78 -6.51 -0.93 -9.07
N CYS A 79 -7.21 -0.14 -8.26
CA CYS A 79 -6.64 0.62 -7.15
C CYS A 79 -7.42 0.35 -5.87
N ILE A 80 -6.72 0.40 -4.74
CA ILE A 80 -7.31 0.46 -3.41
C ILE A 80 -7.16 1.87 -2.85
N SER A 81 -8.21 2.37 -2.21
CA SER A 81 -8.26 3.72 -1.63
C SER A 81 -8.43 3.67 -0.13
N GLY A 82 -7.64 4.45 0.60
CA GLY A 82 -7.78 4.69 2.03
C GLY A 82 -8.06 6.16 2.29
N PHE A 83 -8.65 6.44 3.44
CA PHE A 83 -9.22 7.74 3.72
C PHE A 83 -8.91 8.21 5.14
N VAL A 84 -8.74 9.51 5.28
CA VAL A 84 -8.73 10.23 6.56
C VAL A 84 -9.64 11.44 6.44
N ARG A 85 -10.32 11.82 7.52
CA ARG A 85 -11.26 12.95 7.54
C ARG A 85 -10.94 13.87 8.70
N ALA A 86 -11.06 15.17 8.47
CA ALA A 86 -11.02 16.14 9.55
C ALA A 86 -12.37 16.14 10.27
N ASN A 87 -12.35 16.21 11.61
CA ASN A 87 -13.57 16.22 12.41
C ASN A 87 -14.34 17.55 12.29
N ASN A 88 -13.64 18.67 12.18
CA ASN A 88 -14.23 19.99 12.02
C ASN A 88 -13.49 20.81 10.94
N PRO A 89 -13.71 20.50 9.66
CA PRO A 89 -12.91 21.07 8.57
C PRO A 89 -13.11 22.57 8.36
N TYR A 90 -14.18 23.17 8.88
CA TYR A 90 -14.42 24.61 8.76
C TYR A 90 -13.50 25.44 9.65
N TYR A 91 -13.10 24.90 10.81
CA TYR A 91 -12.24 25.57 11.78
C TYR A 91 -10.82 25.00 11.81
N ASP A 92 -10.67 23.70 11.53
CA ASP A 92 -9.39 23.01 11.49
C ASP A 92 -9.31 22.04 10.30
N PRO A 93 -9.15 22.56 9.07
CA PRO A 93 -9.09 21.76 7.85
C PRO A 93 -7.85 20.87 7.82
N LEU A 94 -7.96 19.75 7.10
CA LEU A 94 -6.84 18.90 6.74
C LEU A 94 -5.92 19.62 5.73
N VAL A 95 -4.66 19.84 6.09
CA VAL A 95 -3.68 20.55 5.23
C VAL A 95 -2.61 19.62 4.66
N PHE A 96 -2.52 18.40 5.18
CA PHE A 96 -1.52 17.43 4.77
C PHE A 96 -2.08 16.02 4.86
N ALA A 97 -1.68 15.17 3.90
CA ALA A 97 -1.93 13.75 3.93
C ALA A 97 -0.79 12.97 3.28
N ASN A 98 -0.47 11.81 3.84
CA ASN A 98 0.49 10.87 3.30
C ASN A 98 -0.04 9.44 3.52
N ALA A 99 0.39 8.50 2.70
CA ALA A 99 0.11 7.09 2.93
C ALA A 99 1.35 6.22 2.75
N ASN A 100 1.62 5.36 3.73
CA ASN A 100 2.58 4.28 3.59
C ASN A 100 1.84 3.02 3.14
N ALA A 101 2.24 2.48 1.99
CA ALA A 101 1.65 1.26 1.46
C ALA A 101 2.71 0.17 1.28
N GLN A 102 2.35 -1.04 1.69
CA GLN A 102 3.13 -2.24 1.49
C GLN A 102 2.24 -3.28 0.82
N CYS A 103 2.77 -4.01 -0.15
CA CYS A 103 2.04 -5.05 -0.86
C CYS A 103 2.84 -6.35 -0.91
N ARG A 104 2.15 -7.45 -1.20
CA ARG A 104 2.74 -8.78 -1.46
C ARG A 104 1.96 -9.49 -2.55
N PHE A 105 2.62 -10.43 -3.23
CA PHE A 105 1.97 -11.36 -4.17
C PHE A 105 1.26 -12.50 -3.43
#